data_AF-A0A0F5ICM7-F1
#
_entry.id   AF-A0A0F5ICM7-F1
#
_cell.length_a   1.000
_cell.length_b   1.000
_cell.length_c   1.000
_cell.angle_alpha   90.00
_cell.angle_beta   90.00
_cell.angle_gamma   90.00
#
_symmetry.space_group_name_H-M   'P 1'
#
loop_
_entity.id
_entity.type
_entity.pdbx_description
1 polymer ?
#
loop_
_entity_poly.entity_id
_entity_poly.type
_entity_poly.pdbx_seq_one_letter_code
_entity_poly.pdbx_strand_id
1 'polypeptide(L)'
;MVTEELINRFKGLTSEEFLSKYKANTVSARDLEVIEELKAAGFNDGVVNVLLEFALLSSGMKMNRSLIRSIAEHWAKYEVSTIEQAIIFVRKEHRQYRKWKGSLSTRNIQKWA
;
A
#
# COMPACT_ATOMS: atom_id res chain seq x y z
N MET A 1 -0.25 5.45 -17.46
CA MET A 1 -1.14 4.30 -17.65
C MET A 1 -0.80 3.22 -16.64
N VAL A 2 -1.79 2.49 -16.11
CA VAL A 2 -1.57 1.21 -15.40
C VAL A 2 -1.32 0.15 -16.48
N THR A 3 -0.27 -0.67 -16.35
CA THR A 3 0.09 -1.68 -17.36
C THR A 3 -0.43 -3.06 -16.95
N GLU A 4 -0.73 -3.92 -17.92
CA GLU A 4 -1.14 -5.31 -17.65
C GLU A 4 -0.07 -6.12 -16.92
N GLU A 5 1.20 -5.90 -17.27
CA GLU A 5 2.34 -6.50 -16.56
C GLU A 5 2.32 -6.16 -15.06
N LEU A 6 2.03 -4.90 -14.73
CA LEU A 6 1.95 -4.45 -13.34
C LEU A 6 0.75 -5.08 -12.62
N ILE A 7 -0.40 -5.19 -13.28
CA ILE A 7 -1.58 -5.87 -12.72
C ILE A 7 -1.27 -7.35 -12.46
N ASN A 8 -0.66 -8.02 -13.45
CA ASN A 8 -0.32 -9.43 -13.39
C ASN A 8 0.67 -9.77 -12.27
N ARG A 9 1.56 -8.83 -11.88
CA ARG A 9 2.46 -8.99 -10.73
C ARG A 9 1.71 -9.26 -9.42
N PHE A 10 0.54 -8.63 -9.24
CA PHE A 10 -0.28 -8.77 -8.04
C PHE A 10 -1.37 -9.83 -8.17
N LYS A 11 -1.61 -10.29 -9.39
CA LYS A 11 -2.58 -11.34 -9.71
C LYS A 11 -1.98 -12.72 -9.44
N GLY A 12 -2.83 -13.67 -9.05
CA GLY A 12 -2.47 -15.09 -8.99
C GLY A 12 -1.57 -15.49 -7.82
N LEU A 13 -1.27 -14.59 -6.89
CA LEU A 13 -0.59 -14.90 -5.63
C LEU A 13 -1.56 -14.65 -4.49
N THR A 14 -1.60 -15.59 -3.56
CA THR A 14 -2.22 -15.34 -2.27
C THR A 14 -1.44 -14.25 -1.52
N SER A 15 -2.09 -13.54 -0.61
CA SER A 15 -1.40 -12.48 0.16
C SER A 15 -0.24 -12.97 1.01
N GLU A 16 -0.29 -14.23 1.45
CA GLU A 16 0.77 -14.87 2.22
C GLU A 16 1.99 -15.16 1.36
N GLU A 17 1.80 -15.79 0.20
CA GLU A 17 2.86 -16.04 -0.79
C GLU A 17 3.47 -14.73 -1.27
N PHE A 18 2.65 -13.71 -1.51
CA PHE A 18 3.12 -12.39 -1.92
C PHE A 18 4.00 -11.76 -0.82
N LEU A 19 3.53 -11.77 0.44
CA LEU A 19 4.26 -11.18 1.56
C LEU A 19 5.59 -11.90 1.83
N SER A 20 5.66 -13.22 1.60
CA SER A 20 6.88 -14.01 1.76
C SER A 20 8.06 -13.46 0.95
N LYS A 21 7.80 -12.83 -0.21
CA LYS A 21 8.84 -12.24 -1.07
C LYS A 21 9.58 -11.05 -0.44
N TYR A 22 8.98 -10.42 0.56
CA TYR A 22 9.52 -9.24 1.26
C TYR A 22 10.12 -9.58 2.62
N LYS A 23 10.09 -10.85 3.02
CA LYS A 23 10.57 -11.32 4.32
C LYS A 23 11.75 -12.26 4.10
N ALA A 24 12.85 -12.02 4.81
CA ALA A 24 13.98 -12.95 4.84
C ALA A 24 13.67 -14.24 5.63
N ASN A 25 12.65 -14.20 6.50
CA ASN A 25 12.15 -15.31 7.31
C ASN A 25 10.70 -15.65 6.93
N THR A 26 10.14 -16.71 7.51
CA THR A 26 8.73 -17.11 7.34
C THR A 26 7.75 -16.01 7.77
N VAL A 27 6.62 -15.89 7.07
CA VAL A 27 5.48 -15.03 7.43
C VAL A 27 5.02 -15.38 8.85
N SER A 28 5.02 -14.39 9.76
CA SER A 28 4.70 -14.63 11.17
C SER A 28 3.18 -14.69 11.40
N ALA A 29 2.76 -15.28 12.52
CA ALA A 29 1.34 -15.29 12.90
C ALA A 29 0.71 -13.89 12.96
N ARG A 30 1.47 -12.86 13.37
CA ARG A 30 1.01 -11.46 13.36
C ARG A 30 0.85 -10.90 11.94
N ASP A 31 1.69 -11.35 11.00
CA ASP A 31 1.55 -10.95 9.61
C ASP A 31 0.28 -11.57 9.00
N LEU A 32 -0.02 -12.84 9.34
CA LEU A 32 -1.23 -13.54 8.93
C LEU A 32 -2.50 -12.88 9.48
N GLU A 33 -2.51 -12.50 10.77
CA GLU A 33 -3.64 -11.79 11.40
C GLU A 33 -4.00 -10.51 10.63
N VAL A 34 -2.99 -9.75 10.20
CA VAL A 34 -3.20 -8.53 9.40
C VAL A 34 -3.77 -8.84 8.01
N ILE A 35 -3.31 -9.93 7.37
CA ILE A 35 -3.85 -10.37 6.08
C ILE A 35 -5.33 -10.75 6.23
N GLU A 36 -5.66 -11.53 7.27
CA GLU A 36 -7.02 -11.96 7.56
C GLU A 36 -7.95 -10.78 7.84
N GLU A 37 -7.50 -9.78 8.61
CA GLU A 37 -8.24 -8.54 8.84
C GLU A 37 -8.58 -7.81 7.54
N LEU A 38 -7.63 -7.70 6.61
CA LEU A 38 -7.86 -7.03 5.33
C LEU A 38 -8.85 -7.82 4.45
N LYS A 39 -8.75 -9.15 4.45
CA LYS A 39 -9.70 -10.02 3.75
C LYS A 39 -11.10 -9.92 4.34
N ALA A 40 -11.21 -9.91 5.67
CA ALA A 40 -12.47 -9.73 6.38
C ALA A 40 -13.10 -8.35 6.12
N ALA A 41 -12.28 -7.33 5.84
CA ALA A 41 -12.73 -6.02 5.39
C ALA A 41 -13.23 -5.98 3.93
N GLY A 42 -13.18 -7.10 3.21
CA GLY A 42 -13.73 -7.24 1.85
C GLY A 42 -12.70 -7.08 0.73
N PHE A 43 -11.41 -6.96 1.04
CA PHE A 43 -10.36 -6.88 0.01
C PHE A 43 -9.98 -8.28 -0.50
N ASN A 44 -9.92 -8.45 -1.83
CA ASN A 44 -9.38 -9.67 -2.43
C ASN A 44 -7.83 -9.69 -2.38
N ASP A 45 -7.24 -10.88 -2.56
CA ASP A 45 -5.79 -11.08 -2.49
C ASP A 45 -5.01 -10.07 -3.34
N GLY A 46 -5.46 -9.78 -4.58
CA GLY A 46 -4.79 -8.83 -5.46
C GLY A 46 -4.73 -7.41 -4.89
N VAL A 47 -5.85 -6.92 -4.34
CA VAL A 47 -5.90 -5.60 -3.69
C VAL A 47 -5.07 -5.58 -2.41
N VAL A 48 -5.16 -6.63 -1.60
CA VAL A 48 -4.35 -6.79 -0.38
C VAL A 48 -2.86 -6.76 -0.74
N ASN A 49 -2.43 -7.42 -1.81
CA ASN A 49 -1.02 -7.44 -2.25
C ASN A 49 -0.51 -6.03 -2.58
N VAL A 50 -1.30 -5.23 -3.32
CA VAL A 50 -0.95 -3.84 -3.63
C VAL A 50 -0.87 -2.99 -2.36
N LEU A 51 -1.84 -3.15 -1.46
CA LEU A 51 -1.89 -2.43 -0.19
C LEU A 51 -0.67 -2.74 0.68
N LEU A 52 -0.34 -4.02 0.84
CA LEU A 52 0.80 -4.49 1.63
C LEU A 52 2.12 -3.97 1.07
N GLU A 53 2.34 -4.07 -0.25
CA GLU A 53 3.56 -3.52 -0.86
C GLU A 53 3.67 -2.01 -0.61
N PHE A 54 2.58 -1.27 -0.79
CA PHE A 54 2.57 0.17 -0.56
C PHE A 54 2.85 0.52 0.91
N ALA A 55 2.25 -0.19 1.86
CA ALA A 55 2.47 0.04 3.28
C ALA A 55 3.91 -0.30 3.71
N LEU A 56 4.47 -1.40 3.21
CA LEU A 56 5.86 -1.79 3.45
C LEU A 56 6.82 -0.73 2.91
N LEU A 57 6.68 -0.32 1.65
CA LEU A 57 7.51 0.73 1.06
C LEU A 57 7.40 2.05 1.82
N SER A 58 6.21 2.41 2.27
CA SER A 58 5.95 3.66 3.02
C SER A 58 6.52 3.66 4.43
N SER A 59 6.76 2.50 5.03
CA SER A 59 7.23 2.34 6.41
C SER A 59 8.67 1.83 6.53
N GLY A 60 9.40 1.76 5.41
CA GLY A 60 10.76 1.22 5.38
C GLY A 60 10.81 -0.29 5.61
N MET A 61 9.95 -1.03 4.90
CA MET A 61 9.79 -2.49 4.95
C MET A 61 9.29 -3.05 6.29
N LYS A 62 8.58 -2.25 7.10
CA LYS A 62 8.04 -2.68 8.39
C LYS A 62 6.56 -3.02 8.29
N MET A 63 6.15 -4.10 8.96
CA MET A 63 4.73 -4.44 9.05
C MET A 63 4.03 -3.53 10.08
N ASN A 64 3.71 -2.30 9.69
CA ASN A 64 3.05 -1.33 10.55
C ASN A 64 1.52 -1.49 10.46
N ARG A 65 0.92 -2.25 11.37
CA ARG A 65 -0.52 -2.53 11.41
C ARG A 65 -1.37 -1.26 11.46
N SER A 66 -0.94 -0.22 12.18
CA SER A 66 -1.68 1.05 12.27
C SER A 66 -1.73 1.77 10.92
N LEU A 67 -0.61 1.81 10.19
CA LEU A 67 -0.55 2.39 8.85
C LEU A 67 -1.41 1.59 7.86
N ILE A 68 -1.26 0.26 7.87
CA ILE A 68 -2.00 -0.67 7.00
C ILE A 68 -3.51 -0.47 7.20
N ARG A 69 -3.97 -0.45 8.45
CA ARG A 69 -5.38 -0.22 8.77
C ARG A 69 -5.88 1.14 8.30
N SER A 70 -5.06 2.20 8.49
CA SER A 70 -5.43 3.55 8.02
C SER A 70 -5.60 3.60 6.50
N ILE A 71 -4.72 2.92 5.74
CA ILE A 71 -4.82 2.82 4.28
C ILE A 71 -6.06 1.99 3.90
N ALA A 72 -6.30 0.87 4.57
CA ALA A 72 -7.44 0.00 4.32
C ALA A 72 -8.78 0.72 4.55
N GLU A 73 -8.92 1.43 5.67
CA GLU A 73 -10.09 2.25 5.98
C GLU A 73 -10.29 3.37 4.94
N HIS A 74 -9.18 3.96 4.46
CA HIS A 74 -9.23 4.95 3.39
C HIS A 74 -9.74 4.32 2.09
N TRP A 75 -9.18 3.19 1.67
CA TRP A 75 -9.55 2.50 0.42
C TRP A 75 -10.98 1.97 0.44
N ALA A 76 -11.45 1.47 1.59
CA ALA A 76 -12.82 1.01 1.77
C ALA A 76 -13.85 2.13 1.53
N LYS A 77 -13.56 3.35 2.00
CA LYS A 77 -14.43 4.53 1.77
C LYS A 77 -14.56 4.92 0.30
N TYR A 78 -13.59 4.54 -0.52
CA TYR A 78 -13.59 4.79 -1.97
C TYR A 78 -13.91 3.53 -2.78
N GLU A 79 -14.40 2.46 -2.12
CA GLU A 79 -14.83 1.22 -2.76
C GLU A 79 -13.75 0.58 -3.65
N VAL A 80 -12.48 0.70 -3.25
CA VAL A 80 -11.36 0.11 -3.99
C VAL A 80 -11.46 -1.41 -3.92
N SER A 81 -11.78 -2.02 -5.05
CA SER A 81 -12.06 -3.45 -5.18
C SER A 81 -11.21 -4.15 -6.24
N THR A 82 -10.52 -3.40 -7.10
CA THR A 82 -9.65 -3.95 -8.14
C THR A 82 -8.18 -3.54 -7.99
N ILE A 83 -7.29 -4.37 -8.55
CA ILE A 83 -5.84 -4.10 -8.56
C ILE A 83 -5.55 -2.78 -9.28
N GLU A 84 -6.26 -2.49 -10.36
CA GLU A 84 -6.13 -1.26 -11.15
C GLU A 84 -6.48 -0.03 -10.31
N GLN A 85 -7.61 -0.09 -9.60
CA GLN A 85 -8.04 0.98 -8.70
C GLN A 85 -6.99 1.20 -7.59
N ALA A 86 -6.54 0.12 -6.95
CA ALA A 86 -5.50 0.18 -5.92
C ALA A 86 -4.21 0.85 -6.44
N ILE A 87 -3.72 0.45 -7.62
CA ILE A 87 -2.54 1.06 -8.25
C ILE A 87 -2.76 2.55 -8.53
N ILE A 88 -3.94 2.94 -9.00
CA ILE A 88 -4.29 4.35 -9.24
C ILE A 88 -4.23 5.15 -7.92
N PHE A 89 -4.79 4.61 -6.84
CA PHE A 89 -4.76 5.22 -5.51
C PHE A 89 -3.33 5.40 -5.01
N VAL A 90 -2.52 4.35 -5.03
CA VAL A 90 -1.10 4.38 -4.65
C VAL A 90 -0.35 5.47 -5.43
N ARG A 91 -0.55 5.58 -6.74
CA ARG A 91 0.10 6.61 -7.56
C ARG A 91 -0.36 8.03 -7.20
N LYS A 92 -1.64 8.20 -6.89
CA LYS A 92 -2.21 9.48 -6.45
C LYS A 92 -1.61 9.89 -5.10
N GLU A 93 -1.59 8.98 -4.13
CA GLU A 93 -1.02 9.20 -2.80
C GLU A 93 0.48 9.51 -2.85
N HIS A 94 1.28 8.71 -3.57
CA HIS A 94 2.71 8.99 -3.75
C HIS A 94 2.96 10.34 -4.43
N ARG A 95 2.16 10.70 -5.45
CA ARG A 95 2.30 12.00 -6.13
C ARG A 95 1.98 13.14 -5.18
N GLN A 96 0.92 13.02 -4.37
CA GLN A 96 0.55 14.02 -3.37
C GLN A 96 1.65 14.17 -2.31
N TYR A 97 2.18 13.06 -1.80
CA TYR A 97 3.27 13.07 -0.81
C TYR A 97 4.56 13.71 -1.35
N ARG A 98 4.96 13.39 -2.60
CA ARG A 98 6.12 14.03 -3.24
C ARG A 98 5.90 15.53 -3.47
N LYS A 99 4.71 15.93 -3.93
CA LYS A 99 4.36 17.35 -4.11
C LYS A 99 4.43 18.12 -2.79
N TRP A 100 3.90 17.54 -1.71
CA TRP A 100 3.92 18.16 -0.38
C TRP A 100 5.36 18.35 0.13
N LYS A 101 6.21 17.32 0.06
CA LYS A 101 7.64 17.43 0.42
C LYS A 101 8.38 18.48 -0.40
N GLY A 102 8.13 18.55 -1.72
CA GLY A 102 8.72 19.57 -2.58
C GLY A 102 8.21 20.99 -2.24
N SER A 103 6.93 21.15 -1.92
CA SER A 103 6.36 22.45 -1.54
C SER A 103 6.87 22.96 -0.19
N LEU A 104 7.20 22.05 0.74
CA LEU A 104 7.81 22.41 2.03
C LEU A 104 9.25 22.90 1.88
N SER A 105 10.02 22.41 0.90
CA SER A 105 11.36 22.94 0.65
C SER A 105 11.32 24.35 0.04
N THR A 106 10.31 24.67 -0.77
CA THR A 106 10.14 26.02 -1.34
C THR A 106 9.57 27.03 -0.34
N ARG A 107 8.62 26.63 0.52
CA ARG A 107 7.96 27.55 1.46
C ARG A 107 8.86 27.99 2.62
N ASN A 108 9.93 27.23 2.93
CA ASN A 108 10.89 27.58 3.98
C ASN A 108 11.97 28.61 3.56
N ILE A 109 12.01 29.04 2.29
CA ILE A 109 12.97 30.05 1.82
C ILE A 109 12.36 31.48 1.86
N GLN A 110 11.04 31.62 2.01
CA GLN A 110 10.37 32.93 2.05
C GLN A 110 9.95 33.41 3.44
N LYS A 111 10.44 32.77 4.52
CA LYS A 111 10.22 33.27 5.90
C LYS A 111 11.43 33.96 6.54
N TRP A 112 12.52 34.15 5.79
CA TRP A 112 13.69 34.95 6.18
C TRP A 112 14.30 35.66 4.96
N ALA A 113 13.48 36.36 4.19
CA ALA A 113 13.90 37.33 3.19
C ALA A 113 12.98 38.54 3.24
#